data_AF-A0A939PG67-F1
#
_entry.id   AF-A0A939PG67-F1
#
_cell.length_a   1.000
_cell.length_b   1.000
_cell.length_c   1.000
_cell.angle_alpha   90.00
_cell.angle_beta   90.00
_cell.angle_gamma   90.00
#
_symmetry.space_group_name_H-M   'P 1'
#
loop_
_entity.id
_entity.type
_entity.pdbx_description
1 polymer ?
#
loop_
_entity_poly.entity_id
_entity_poly.type
_entity_poly.pdbx_seq_one_letter_code
_entity_poly.pdbx_strand_id
1 'polypeptide(L)'
;MVDGPPLADLAELIQKDRLEPAEPARIGKYDVLIEHNFVGVFVYQIRGDRVLMFHAGKGYREDVAVALLDAVDDIADTDDLGSIVRLRPIDVPGFALDRAALLGPGHTGFFKDSPLKERGLQVIPVHRSEAIDGEEYEAFWPGIIGKNLALRHHHWDREPTPRADVRRLDGGMGGLYRKNSRSRRSSKPALAKARSVLERDLPGMPNGVRVSVKDMRGHDLHLNREFDRLRGTLTLQVQGKPAEPLKVDIPRHSAWAVFGPLFRGEDFDPDALNAQWPPEHMLMMRVGDKERRRYDSDERPASLEECLRWLDALAPTDGNYLVFVGRSEGVVQMRWEGPDKPKLWLETPEPAHRHSRGRYVTTDEAATMIRTLARENRVAVDDLGDLETTPWNADSEEE
;
A
#
# COMPACT_ATOMS: atom_id res chain seq x y z
N MET A 1 48.27 -0.16 2.81
CA MET A 1 48.20 1.20 2.25
C MET A 1 48.17 1.04 0.76
N VAL A 2 46.98 1.12 0.17
CA VAL A 2 46.84 1.22 -1.28
C VAL A 2 46.93 2.71 -1.56
N ASP A 3 47.93 3.15 -2.31
CA ASP A 3 48.04 4.54 -2.77
C ASP A 3 46.84 4.82 -3.67
N GLY A 4 45.81 5.44 -3.09
CA GLY A 4 44.70 6.00 -3.84
C GLY A 4 45.24 7.09 -4.77
N PRO A 5 44.64 7.29 -5.95
CA PRO A 5 45.10 8.32 -6.85
C PRO A 5 44.93 9.71 -6.22
N PRO A 6 45.75 10.69 -6.63
CA PRO A 6 45.71 12.05 -6.08
C PRO A 6 44.32 12.69 -6.27
N LEU A 7 43.95 13.62 -5.39
CA LEU A 7 42.65 14.34 -5.40
C LEU A 7 42.24 14.91 -6.78
N ALA A 8 43.23 15.35 -7.58
CA ALA A 8 43.00 15.83 -8.95
C ALA A 8 42.38 14.76 -9.88
N ASP A 9 42.69 13.47 -9.64
CA ASP A 9 42.16 12.35 -10.41
C ASP A 9 40.66 12.12 -10.15
N LEU A 10 40.19 12.31 -8.91
CA LEU A 10 38.76 12.15 -8.60
C LEU A 10 37.90 13.21 -9.27
N ALA A 11 38.38 14.46 -9.32
CA ALA A 11 37.69 15.53 -10.03
C ALA A 11 37.59 15.23 -11.54
N GLU A 12 38.69 14.77 -12.16
CA GLU A 12 38.69 14.34 -13.56
C GLU A 12 37.74 13.14 -13.81
N LEU A 13 37.71 12.17 -12.89
CA LEU A 13 36.79 11.03 -12.96
C LEU A 13 35.32 11.43 -12.81
N ILE A 14 35.00 12.46 -12.03
CA ILE A 14 33.64 13.03 -11.96
C ILE A 14 33.25 13.60 -13.33
N GLN A 15 34.15 14.32 -14.00
CA GLN A 15 33.88 14.97 -15.29
C GLN A 15 33.84 14.01 -16.48
N LYS A 16 34.42 12.82 -16.33
CA LYS A 16 34.53 11.85 -17.41
C LYS A 16 33.14 11.49 -17.97
N ASP A 17 33.01 11.60 -19.29
CA ASP A 17 31.78 11.28 -20.05
C ASP A 17 30.56 12.19 -19.75
N ARG A 18 30.77 13.38 -19.17
CA ARG A 18 29.70 14.37 -18.93
C ARG A 18 29.59 15.40 -20.03
N LEU A 19 28.35 15.84 -20.29
CA LEU A 19 28.04 16.87 -21.29
C LEU A 19 28.34 18.28 -20.77
N GLU A 20 28.09 18.52 -19.48
CA GLU A 20 28.27 19.81 -18.83
C GLU A 20 29.27 19.66 -17.67
N PRO A 21 30.22 20.61 -17.51
CA PRO A 21 31.24 20.50 -16.47
C PRO A 21 30.64 20.80 -15.10
N ALA A 22 31.01 20.01 -14.08
CA ALA A 22 30.80 20.40 -12.69
C ALA A 22 31.78 21.51 -12.29
N GLU A 23 31.30 22.63 -11.78
CA GLU A 23 32.11 23.81 -11.45
C GLU A 23 32.44 23.84 -9.95
N PRO A 24 33.66 24.26 -9.57
CA PRO A 24 34.00 24.50 -8.16
C PRO A 24 33.10 25.55 -7.53
N ALA A 25 32.55 25.23 -6.37
CA ALA A 25 31.69 26.12 -5.60
C ALA A 25 31.87 25.87 -4.10
N ARG A 26 31.17 26.67 -3.29
CA ARG A 26 31.15 26.52 -1.83
C ARG A 26 29.71 26.50 -1.33
N ILE A 27 29.36 25.48 -0.55
CA ILE A 27 28.06 25.34 0.11
C ILE A 27 28.33 25.30 1.62
N GLY A 28 27.95 26.37 2.32
CA GLY A 28 28.30 26.54 3.73
C GLY A 28 29.82 26.47 3.97
N LYS A 29 30.27 25.51 4.79
CA LYS A 29 31.70 25.29 5.08
C LYS A 29 32.41 24.39 4.05
N TYR A 30 31.67 23.79 3.12
CA TYR A 30 32.16 22.72 2.25
C TYR A 30 32.57 23.23 0.87
N ASP A 31 33.77 22.86 0.44
CA ASP A 31 34.21 22.99 -0.95
C ASP A 31 33.63 21.82 -1.76
N VAL A 32 32.91 22.14 -2.83
CA VAL A 32 32.15 21.18 -3.63
C VAL A 32 32.33 21.44 -5.12
N LEU A 33 31.94 20.48 -5.95
CA LEU A 33 31.66 20.70 -7.36
C LEU A 33 30.15 20.68 -7.56
N ILE A 34 29.61 21.63 -8.33
CA ILE A 34 28.19 21.71 -8.65
C ILE A 34 28.00 21.58 -10.16
N GLU A 35 27.12 20.69 -10.57
CA GLU A 35 26.67 20.57 -11.97
C GLU A 35 25.20 20.98 -12.06
N HIS A 36 24.89 21.88 -12.99
CA HIS A 36 23.54 22.29 -13.33
C HIS A 36 23.19 21.78 -14.72
N ASN A 37 22.24 20.85 -14.82
CA ASN A 37 21.78 20.35 -16.11
C ASN A 37 20.24 20.25 -16.18
N PHE A 38 19.70 19.80 -17.32
CA PHE A 38 18.25 19.69 -17.51
C PHE A 38 17.56 18.68 -16.59
N VAL A 39 18.32 17.76 -15.97
CA VAL A 39 17.84 16.75 -15.03
C VAL A 39 17.92 17.25 -13.58
N GLY A 40 18.62 18.36 -13.31
CA GLY A 40 18.65 19.02 -12.00
C GLY A 40 20.02 19.57 -11.60
N VAL A 41 20.17 19.75 -10.28
CA VAL A 41 21.42 20.15 -9.64
C VAL A 41 22.07 18.92 -9.01
N PHE A 42 23.32 18.67 -9.33
CA PHE A 42 24.14 17.66 -8.67
C PHE A 42 25.24 18.35 -7.88
N VAL A 43 25.48 17.89 -6.66
CA VAL A 43 26.55 18.39 -5.80
C VAL A 43 27.48 17.22 -5.47
N TYR A 44 28.77 17.45 -5.62
CA TYR A 44 29.83 16.50 -5.34
C TYR A 44 30.77 17.06 -4.29
N GLN A 45 30.99 16.31 -3.22
CA GLN A 45 32.04 16.60 -2.24
C GLN A 45 33.10 15.52 -2.33
N ILE A 46 34.33 15.92 -2.65
CA ILE A 46 35.49 15.02 -2.64
C ILE A 46 36.05 14.99 -1.22
N ARG A 47 36.20 13.79 -0.66
CA ARG A 47 36.72 13.57 0.70
C ARG A 47 37.73 12.44 0.69
N GLY A 48 39.01 12.77 0.78
CA GLY A 48 40.07 11.76 0.67
C GLY A 48 39.97 11.00 -0.65
N ASP A 49 39.71 9.69 -0.57
CA ASP A 49 39.50 8.81 -1.73
C ASP A 49 38.02 8.57 -2.09
N ARG A 50 37.09 9.22 -1.39
CA ARG A 50 35.63 9.11 -1.58
C ARG A 50 35.04 10.31 -2.31
N VAL A 51 33.89 10.07 -2.94
CA VAL A 51 33.07 11.12 -3.55
C VAL A 51 31.66 11.00 -3.01
N LEU A 52 31.24 11.98 -2.20
CA LEU A 52 29.86 12.09 -1.74
C LEU A 52 29.04 12.88 -2.76
N MET A 53 27.84 12.41 -3.08
CA MET A 53 26.96 13.07 -4.05
C MET A 53 25.51 13.11 -3.61
N PHE A 54 24.81 14.18 -3.95
CA PHE A 54 23.35 14.22 -3.97
C PHE A 54 22.82 14.93 -5.21
N HIS A 55 21.59 14.58 -5.58
CA HIS A 55 20.90 15.07 -6.78
C HIS A 55 19.54 15.67 -6.40
N ALA A 56 19.34 16.92 -6.83
CA ALA A 56 18.08 17.65 -6.74
C ALA A 56 17.53 17.91 -8.15
N GLY A 57 16.68 17.01 -8.63
CA GLY A 57 15.98 17.19 -9.90
C GLY A 57 14.91 18.27 -9.87
N LYS A 58 14.31 18.52 -8.71
CA LYS A 58 13.41 19.65 -8.44
C LYS A 58 13.55 20.14 -7.01
N GLY A 59 13.29 21.43 -6.79
CA GLY A 59 13.27 22.02 -5.45
C GLY A 59 14.63 22.12 -4.79
N TYR A 60 15.72 22.25 -5.57
CA TYR A 60 17.05 22.49 -5.01
C TYR A 60 17.02 23.73 -4.11
N ARG A 61 17.60 23.59 -2.91
CA ARG A 61 17.82 24.68 -1.97
C ARG A 61 19.18 24.49 -1.32
N GLU A 62 19.94 25.58 -1.22
CA GLU A 62 21.30 25.52 -0.67
C GLU A 62 21.31 25.19 0.83
N ASP A 63 20.34 25.69 1.61
CA ASP A 63 20.21 25.38 3.04
C ASP A 63 19.97 23.88 3.30
N VAL A 64 19.17 23.23 2.45
CA VAL A 64 18.99 21.77 2.45
C VAL A 64 20.30 21.06 2.10
N ALA A 65 21.03 21.53 1.08
CA ALA A 65 22.31 20.95 0.69
C ALA A 65 23.35 21.03 1.83
N VAL A 66 23.43 22.16 2.54
CA VAL A 66 24.26 22.31 3.75
C VAL A 66 23.85 21.28 4.80
N ALA A 67 22.56 21.19 5.12
CA ALA A 67 22.07 20.26 6.15
C ALA A 67 22.34 18.79 5.80
N LEU A 68 22.23 18.41 4.52
CA LEU A 68 22.55 17.06 4.06
C LEU A 68 24.04 16.75 4.23
N LEU A 69 24.93 17.69 3.92
CA LEU A 69 26.37 17.55 4.10
C LEU A 69 26.75 17.47 5.59
N ASP A 70 26.23 18.38 6.41
CA ASP A 70 26.47 18.40 7.86
C ASP A 70 25.97 17.10 8.53
N ALA A 71 24.82 16.57 8.12
CA ALA A 71 24.23 15.39 8.73
C ALA A 71 25.05 14.11 8.54
N VAL A 72 25.81 14.00 7.44
CA VAL A 72 26.60 12.79 7.14
C VAL A 72 28.11 12.98 7.31
N ASP A 73 28.53 14.18 7.74
CA ASP A 73 29.94 14.60 7.84
C ASP A 73 30.78 13.66 8.72
N ASP A 74 30.18 13.13 9.78
CA ASP A 74 30.81 12.24 10.77
C ASP A 74 30.89 10.77 10.31
N ILE A 75 30.02 10.35 9.40
CA ILE A 75 29.90 8.96 8.96
C ILE A 75 30.43 8.68 7.56
N ALA A 76 30.59 9.70 6.73
CA ALA A 76 31.04 9.54 5.34
C ALA A 76 32.41 8.86 5.23
N ASP A 77 33.25 8.96 6.27
CA ASP A 77 34.59 8.39 6.31
C ASP A 77 34.66 7.03 7.04
N THR A 78 33.51 6.42 7.38
CA THR A 78 33.46 5.13 8.06
C THR A 78 33.61 3.95 7.08
N ASP A 79 34.40 2.95 7.47
CA ASP A 79 34.65 1.76 6.62
C ASP A 79 33.44 0.80 6.56
N ASP A 80 32.48 0.94 7.48
CA ASP A 80 31.28 0.08 7.61
C ASP A 80 30.05 0.62 6.86
N LEU A 81 30.26 1.43 5.81
CA LEU A 81 29.12 1.93 5.02
C LEU A 81 28.47 0.87 4.13
N GLY A 82 29.20 -0.21 3.79
CA GLY A 82 28.73 -1.46 3.19
C GLY A 82 27.39 -1.43 2.44
N SER A 83 26.55 -2.44 2.69
CA SER A 83 25.18 -2.52 2.16
C SER A 83 24.13 -1.86 3.07
N ILE A 84 24.57 -1.24 4.16
CA ILE A 84 23.67 -0.74 5.20
C ILE A 84 23.34 0.74 4.96
N VAL A 85 22.05 1.06 4.94
CA VAL A 85 21.57 2.44 4.86
C VAL A 85 21.68 3.08 6.23
N ARG A 86 22.40 4.22 6.31
CA ARG A 86 22.50 5.02 7.53
C ARG A 86 21.62 6.26 7.42
N LEU A 87 20.79 6.50 8.42
CA LEU A 87 19.95 7.69 8.50
C LEU A 87 20.52 8.68 9.51
N ARG A 88 20.50 9.96 9.14
CA ARG A 88 20.88 11.07 10.01
C ARG A 88 19.79 12.14 10.02
N PRO A 89 19.43 12.72 11.17
CA PRO A 89 18.43 13.78 11.22
C PRO A 89 18.91 15.02 10.48
N ILE A 90 18.00 15.67 9.76
CA ILE A 90 18.15 17.04 9.28
C ILE A 90 16.97 17.86 9.79
N ASP A 91 17.22 19.14 10.06
CA ASP A 91 16.19 20.09 10.46
C ASP A 91 16.36 21.36 9.62
N VAL A 92 15.48 21.53 8.64
CA VAL A 92 15.50 22.66 7.72
C VAL A 92 14.09 23.26 7.67
N PRO A 93 13.91 24.54 8.06
CA PRO A 93 12.61 25.18 8.05
C PRO A 93 11.90 25.09 6.69
N GLY A 94 10.65 24.64 6.73
CA GLY A 94 9.81 24.47 5.54
C GLY A 94 10.24 23.36 4.60
N PHE A 95 11.10 22.44 5.04
CA PHE A 95 11.49 21.25 4.29
C PHE A 95 10.81 20.02 4.89
N ALA A 96 10.08 19.27 4.07
CA ALA A 96 9.25 18.15 4.55
C ALA A 96 10.05 16.87 4.81
N LEU A 97 11.26 16.75 4.27
CA LEU A 97 12.12 15.58 4.44
C LEU A 97 13.09 15.86 5.58
N ASP A 98 13.14 14.96 6.56
CA ASP A 98 13.78 15.23 7.85
C ASP A 98 14.92 14.25 8.18
N ARG A 99 15.34 13.46 7.19
CA ARG A 99 16.47 12.54 7.27
C ARG A 99 17.35 12.61 6.02
N ALA A 100 18.66 12.51 6.22
CA ALA A 100 19.65 12.20 5.20
C ALA A 100 19.90 10.68 5.21
N ALA A 101 19.57 9.99 4.12
CA ALA A 101 19.91 8.58 3.93
C ALA A 101 21.24 8.48 3.18
N LEU A 102 22.27 7.96 3.83
CA LEU A 102 23.58 7.71 3.24
C LEU A 102 23.64 6.28 2.71
N LEU A 103 23.94 6.16 1.42
CA LEU A 103 24.18 4.91 0.73
C LEU A 103 25.68 4.72 0.52
N GLY A 104 26.19 3.58 0.98
CA GLY A 104 27.59 3.20 0.86
C GLY A 104 28.07 2.93 -0.58
N PRO A 105 29.38 2.73 -0.75
CA PRO A 105 29.97 2.44 -2.05
C PRO A 105 29.41 1.16 -2.66
N GLY A 106 29.28 1.11 -3.99
CA GLY A 106 28.69 -0.03 -4.71
C GLY A 106 27.16 -0.16 -4.62
N HIS A 107 26.52 0.61 -3.73
CA HIS A 107 25.08 0.57 -3.45
C HIS A 107 24.35 1.85 -3.89
N THR A 108 24.85 2.51 -4.93
CA THR A 108 24.15 3.62 -5.57
C THR A 108 24.02 3.37 -7.06
N GLY A 109 22.80 3.50 -7.57
CA GLY A 109 22.53 3.40 -9.00
C GLY A 109 23.26 4.47 -9.82
N PHE A 110 23.70 5.58 -9.20
CA PHE A 110 24.38 6.68 -9.88
C PHE A 110 25.81 6.31 -10.31
N PHE A 111 26.59 5.71 -9.42
CA PHE A 111 27.98 5.34 -9.72
C PHE A 111 28.15 3.92 -10.27
N LYS A 112 27.06 3.16 -10.40
CA LYS A 112 27.08 1.72 -10.72
C LYS A 112 27.94 1.37 -11.93
N ASP A 113 27.89 2.19 -12.98
CA ASP A 113 28.59 1.97 -14.25
C ASP A 113 29.76 2.96 -14.44
N SER A 114 30.27 3.55 -13.34
CA SER A 114 31.34 4.54 -13.36
C SER A 114 32.62 4.02 -12.68
N PRO A 115 33.80 4.61 -12.96
CA PRO A 115 35.03 4.33 -12.22
C PRO A 115 34.94 4.63 -10.71
N LEU A 116 33.92 5.40 -10.30
CA LEU A 116 33.68 5.78 -8.91
C LEU A 116 32.81 4.76 -8.16
N LYS A 117 32.39 3.64 -8.77
CA LYS A 117 31.50 2.65 -8.14
C LYS A 117 31.89 2.29 -6.71
N GLU A 118 33.17 1.99 -6.47
CA GLU A 118 33.69 1.53 -5.18
C GLU A 118 34.08 2.68 -4.23
N ARG A 119 33.90 3.94 -4.66
CA ARG A 119 34.30 5.17 -3.94
C ARG A 119 33.16 6.16 -3.72
N GLY A 120 32.12 6.04 -4.51
CA GLY A 120 31.01 6.96 -4.56
C GLY A 120 29.97 6.65 -3.50
N LEU A 121 29.62 7.67 -2.74
CA LEU A 121 28.57 7.67 -1.73
C LEU A 121 27.40 8.51 -2.25
N GLN A 122 26.17 8.13 -1.91
CA GLN A 122 25.00 8.92 -2.26
C GLN A 122 24.20 9.32 -1.02
N VAL A 123 23.87 10.60 -0.90
CA VAL A 123 22.93 11.10 0.09
C VAL A 123 21.57 11.32 -0.57
N ILE A 124 20.53 10.80 0.06
CA ILE A 124 19.15 10.96 -0.40
C ILE A 124 18.34 11.60 0.74
N PRO A 125 17.69 12.75 0.53
CA PRO A 125 16.73 13.26 1.51
C PRO A 125 15.50 12.35 1.53
N VAL A 126 15.15 11.89 2.73
CA VAL A 126 13.97 11.05 2.99
C VAL A 126 13.24 11.55 4.22
N HIS A 127 11.99 11.14 4.38
CA HIS A 127 11.25 11.37 5.61
C HIS A 127 11.38 10.16 6.55
N ARG A 128 11.32 10.36 7.88
CA ARG A 128 11.38 9.30 8.90
C ARG A 128 10.37 8.16 8.72
N SER A 129 9.30 8.39 7.96
CA SER A 129 8.29 7.39 7.63
C SER A 129 8.63 6.53 6.40
N GLU A 130 9.75 6.78 5.72
CA GLU A 130 10.08 6.17 4.41
C GLU A 130 11.18 5.12 4.53
N ALA A 131 12.07 5.26 5.52
CA ALA A 131 13.26 4.44 5.69
C ALA A 131 13.51 4.11 7.16
N ILE A 132 14.26 3.04 7.40
CA ILE A 132 14.69 2.57 8.72
C ILE A 132 16.21 2.63 8.79
N ASP A 133 16.77 3.18 9.88
CA ASP A 133 18.21 3.19 10.08
C ASP A 133 18.75 1.77 10.25
N GLY A 134 19.84 1.45 9.56
CA GLY A 134 20.43 0.12 9.59
C GLY A 134 19.76 -0.89 8.67
N GLU A 135 18.81 -0.49 7.81
CA GLU A 135 18.22 -1.42 6.85
C GLU A 135 19.18 -1.74 5.70
N GLU A 136 19.12 -2.97 5.20
CA GLU A 136 19.88 -3.40 4.02
C GLU A 136 19.42 -2.64 2.77
N TYR A 137 20.36 -2.27 1.92
CA TYR A 137 20.12 -1.60 0.65
C TYR A 137 19.11 -2.36 -0.23
N GLU A 138 19.18 -3.69 -0.24
CA GLU A 138 18.25 -4.53 -1.01
C GLU A 138 16.80 -4.46 -0.51
N ALA A 139 16.58 -4.05 0.74
CA ALA A 139 15.26 -3.75 1.28
C ALA A 139 14.86 -2.28 1.04
N PHE A 140 15.81 -1.37 1.23
CA PHE A 140 15.63 0.06 1.02
C PHE A 140 15.30 0.42 -0.43
N TRP A 141 16.10 -0.05 -1.39
CA TRP A 141 16.06 0.40 -2.78
C TRP A 141 14.74 0.07 -3.49
N PRO A 142 14.19 -1.14 -3.42
CA PRO A 142 12.87 -1.42 -3.98
C PRO A 142 11.76 -0.67 -3.25
N GLY A 143 11.97 -0.36 -1.97
CA GLY A 143 11.13 0.50 -1.16
C GLY A 143 11.09 1.90 -1.75
N ILE A 144 12.22 2.61 -1.81
CA ILE A 144 12.26 4.00 -2.23
C ILE A 144 12.11 4.13 -3.75
N ILE A 145 12.97 3.50 -4.54
CA ILE A 145 13.12 3.79 -5.98
C ILE A 145 12.42 2.75 -6.85
N GLY A 146 12.17 1.56 -6.31
CA GLY A 146 11.48 0.48 -7.02
C GLY A 146 10.00 0.74 -7.30
N LYS A 147 9.37 -0.23 -7.97
CA LYS A 147 7.95 -0.19 -8.40
C LYS A 147 6.95 -0.05 -7.24
N ASN A 148 7.37 -0.24 -5.99
CA ASN A 148 6.48 -0.32 -4.83
C ASN A 148 6.09 1.07 -4.31
N LEU A 149 7.05 1.93 -3.93
CA LEU A 149 6.73 3.33 -3.62
C LEU A 149 6.92 4.26 -4.83
N ALA A 150 7.85 3.93 -5.74
CA ALA A 150 8.23 4.79 -6.86
C ALA A 150 8.49 6.24 -6.41
N LEU A 151 9.22 6.42 -5.30
CA LEU A 151 9.58 7.73 -4.79
C LEU A 151 10.47 8.44 -5.81
N ARG A 152 10.09 9.68 -6.09
CA ARG A 152 10.92 10.61 -6.86
C ARG A 152 11.97 11.18 -5.93
N HIS A 153 12.95 10.36 -5.53
CA HIS A 153 13.95 10.71 -4.51
C HIS A 153 14.79 11.97 -4.84
N HIS A 154 14.86 12.35 -6.12
CA HIS A 154 15.49 13.59 -6.59
C HIS A 154 14.57 14.82 -6.52
N HIS A 155 13.28 14.68 -6.22
CA HIS A 155 12.36 15.81 -6.00
C HIS A 155 12.41 16.19 -4.52
N TRP A 156 13.09 17.28 -4.21
CA TRP A 156 13.22 17.75 -2.83
C TRP A 156 11.95 18.45 -2.34
N ASP A 157 11.15 19.00 -3.26
CA ASP A 157 9.85 19.63 -3.00
C ASP A 157 8.68 18.66 -2.83
N ARG A 158 8.94 17.34 -2.79
CA ARG A 158 7.88 16.33 -2.71
C ARG A 158 7.34 16.19 -1.28
N GLU A 159 6.08 15.81 -1.21
CA GLU A 159 5.49 15.31 0.04
C GLU A 159 6.09 13.94 0.44
N PRO A 160 6.23 13.67 1.75
CA PRO A 160 6.54 12.35 2.26
C PRO A 160 5.54 11.29 1.79
N THR A 161 6.03 10.10 1.46
CA THR A 161 5.21 8.92 1.14
C THR A 161 5.49 7.82 2.16
N PRO A 162 4.75 7.81 3.29
CA PRO A 162 4.90 6.78 4.31
C PRO A 162 4.91 5.35 3.76
N ARG A 163 5.90 4.58 4.21
CA ARG A 163 6.08 3.17 3.92
C ARG A 163 5.45 2.33 5.03
N ALA A 164 4.86 1.20 4.66
CA ALA A 164 4.41 0.18 5.59
C ALA A 164 5.02 -1.17 5.24
N ASP A 165 5.41 -1.92 6.26
CA ASP A 165 5.70 -3.36 6.21
C ASP A 165 4.40 -4.12 6.46
N VAL A 166 3.90 -4.82 5.44
CA VAL A 166 2.65 -5.60 5.55
C VAL A 166 2.94 -7.09 5.56
N ARG A 167 2.37 -7.78 6.55
CA ARG A 167 2.51 -9.23 6.74
C ARG A 167 1.16 -9.89 6.95
N ARG A 168 1.01 -11.08 6.39
CA ARG A 168 -0.14 -11.94 6.62
C ARG A 168 0.11 -12.86 7.82
N LEU A 169 -0.84 -12.97 8.74
CA LEU A 169 -0.69 -13.66 10.03
C LEU A 169 -1.38 -15.04 10.09
N ASP A 170 -2.28 -15.35 9.15
CA ASP A 170 -3.11 -16.56 9.12
C ASP A 170 -2.55 -17.69 8.24
N GLY A 171 -1.26 -17.66 7.86
CA GLY A 171 -0.58 -18.76 7.20
C GLY A 171 -1.00 -19.08 5.75
N GLY A 172 -1.94 -18.32 5.17
CA GLY A 172 -2.37 -18.53 3.79
C GLY A 172 -1.31 -18.15 2.74
N MET A 173 -1.37 -18.78 1.55
CA MET A 173 -0.43 -18.50 0.46
C MET A 173 -0.71 -17.14 -0.22
N GLY A 174 0.34 -16.34 -0.42
CA GLY A 174 0.33 -15.07 -1.18
C GLY A 174 0.30 -13.79 -0.32
N GLY A 175 1.08 -12.77 -0.73
CA GLY A 175 1.12 -11.42 -0.13
C GLY A 175 0.05 -10.48 -0.68
N LEU A 176 -0.31 -9.45 0.12
CA LEU A 176 -1.41 -8.46 -0.05
C LEU A 176 -2.61 -8.98 -0.89
N TYR A 177 -2.98 -10.23 -0.57
CA TYR A 177 -4.19 -10.99 -0.95
C TYR A 177 -4.38 -11.47 -2.40
N ARG A 178 -3.36 -12.06 -3.05
CA ARG A 178 -3.55 -12.95 -4.23
C ARG A 178 -3.49 -14.44 -3.87
N LYS A 179 -4.52 -15.23 -4.25
CA LYS A 179 -4.44 -16.69 -4.48
C LYS A 179 -3.74 -16.97 -5.84
N ASN A 180 -2.48 -16.58 -6.03
CA ASN A 180 -1.73 -17.11 -7.18
C ASN A 180 -0.97 -18.35 -6.73
N SER A 181 -1.43 -19.53 -7.15
CA SER A 181 -0.74 -20.80 -6.91
C SER A 181 0.70 -20.82 -7.47
N ARG A 182 1.04 -19.89 -8.38
CA ARG A 182 2.38 -19.68 -8.93
C ARG A 182 3.18 -18.56 -8.27
N SER A 183 2.59 -17.73 -7.40
CA SER A 183 3.41 -16.76 -6.65
C SER A 183 4.11 -17.51 -5.54
N ARG A 184 5.39 -17.82 -5.76
CA ARG A 184 6.27 -18.45 -4.79
C ARG A 184 6.08 -17.84 -3.40
N ARG A 185 6.02 -18.74 -2.41
CA ARG A 185 6.12 -18.54 -0.95
C ARG A 185 6.92 -17.29 -0.54
N SER A 186 6.29 -16.14 -0.59
CA SER A 186 6.86 -14.95 0.01
C SER A 186 6.10 -14.70 1.30
N SER A 187 6.48 -15.44 2.34
CA SER A 187 6.30 -15.01 3.74
C SER A 187 7.10 -13.73 4.03
N LYS A 188 7.88 -13.24 3.06
CA LYS A 188 8.61 -11.99 3.17
C LYS A 188 7.61 -10.83 3.22
N PRO A 189 7.85 -9.87 4.13
CA PRO A 189 7.04 -8.66 4.21
C PRO A 189 6.92 -7.94 2.87
N ALA A 190 5.73 -7.45 2.58
CA ALA A 190 5.48 -6.60 1.43
C ALA A 190 5.65 -5.14 1.86
N LEU A 191 6.72 -4.50 1.39
CA LEU A 191 6.88 -3.05 1.52
C LEU A 191 5.94 -2.35 0.54
N ALA A 192 5.05 -1.52 1.06
CA ALA A 192 4.03 -0.82 0.28
C ALA A 192 3.83 0.61 0.77
N LYS A 193 3.13 1.43 -0.02
CA LYS A 193 2.68 2.76 0.41
C LYS A 193 1.65 2.58 1.52
N ALA A 194 1.90 3.11 2.71
CA ALA A 194 0.98 2.99 3.84
C ALA A 194 -0.42 3.49 3.47
N ARG A 195 -0.49 4.61 2.74
CA ARG A 195 -1.76 5.16 2.23
C ARG A 195 -2.52 4.16 1.36
N SER A 196 -1.86 3.49 0.41
CA SER A 196 -2.52 2.49 -0.43
C SER A 196 -3.00 1.29 0.37
N VAL A 197 -2.22 0.85 1.36
CA VAL A 197 -2.61 -0.25 2.25
C VAL A 197 -3.85 0.13 3.05
N LEU A 198 -3.82 1.28 3.72
CA LEU A 198 -4.87 1.73 4.65
C LEU A 198 -6.15 2.21 3.92
N GLU A 199 -6.05 2.89 2.78
CA GLU A 199 -7.22 3.41 2.03
C GLU A 199 -7.83 2.41 1.05
N ARG A 200 -7.06 1.44 0.53
CA ARG A 200 -7.52 0.57 -0.56
C ARG A 200 -7.48 -0.90 -0.20
N ASP A 201 -6.35 -1.39 0.31
CA ASP A 201 -6.14 -2.83 0.45
C ASP A 201 -6.84 -3.40 1.71
N LEU A 202 -6.76 -2.72 2.85
CA LEU A 202 -7.45 -3.14 4.08
C LEU A 202 -8.98 -3.12 3.96
N PRO A 203 -9.63 -2.09 3.37
CA PRO A 203 -11.08 -2.12 3.15
C PRO A 203 -11.54 -3.32 2.31
N GLY A 204 -10.74 -3.75 1.35
CA GLY A 204 -11.03 -4.89 0.46
C GLY A 204 -10.62 -6.25 1.02
N MET A 205 -10.04 -6.33 2.21
CA MET A 205 -9.48 -7.56 2.76
C MET A 205 -10.53 -8.69 2.86
N PRO A 206 -10.29 -9.93 2.41
CA PRO A 206 -11.27 -11.01 2.54
C PRO A 206 -11.60 -11.34 4.01
N ASN A 207 -12.78 -11.93 4.24
CA ASN A 207 -13.16 -12.42 5.58
C ASN A 207 -12.16 -13.49 6.05
N GLY A 208 -11.90 -13.54 7.36
CA GLY A 208 -11.00 -14.53 7.98
C GLY A 208 -9.50 -14.25 7.80
N VAL A 209 -9.13 -13.25 7.01
CA VAL A 209 -7.73 -12.87 6.82
C VAL A 209 -7.27 -11.94 7.95
N ARG A 210 -6.04 -12.16 8.43
CA ARG A 210 -5.39 -11.36 9.47
C ARG A 210 -4.08 -10.79 8.96
N VAL A 211 -3.82 -9.52 9.24
CA VAL A 211 -2.57 -8.86 8.86
C VAL A 211 -1.94 -8.03 9.95
N SER A 212 -0.63 -7.91 9.88
CA SER A 212 0.18 -6.91 10.57
C SER A 212 0.57 -5.83 9.56
N VAL A 213 0.36 -4.56 9.92
CA VAL A 213 0.79 -3.39 9.16
C VAL A 213 1.67 -2.56 10.08
N LYS A 214 2.97 -2.55 9.80
CA LYS A 214 3.99 -1.92 10.64
C LYS A 214 4.56 -0.69 9.97
N ASP A 215 4.67 0.41 10.72
CA ASP A 215 5.33 1.63 10.25
C ASP A 215 6.86 1.55 10.45
N MET A 216 7.60 2.56 9.98
CA MET A 216 9.07 2.55 10.04
C MET A 216 9.64 2.80 11.44
N ARG A 217 8.79 3.18 12.40
CA ARG A 217 9.15 3.38 13.80
C ARG A 217 8.83 2.14 14.65
N GLY A 218 8.22 1.12 14.04
CA GLY A 218 7.90 -0.16 14.66
C GLY A 218 6.52 -0.23 15.32
N HIS A 219 5.67 0.80 15.16
CA HIS A 219 4.26 0.72 15.55
C HIS A 219 3.58 -0.35 14.70
N ASP A 220 2.81 -1.24 15.32
CA ASP A 220 2.30 -2.44 14.66
C ASP A 220 0.78 -2.54 14.80
N LEU A 221 0.07 -2.52 13.67
CA LEU A 221 -1.38 -2.69 13.57
C LEU A 221 -1.70 -4.14 13.20
N HIS A 222 -2.34 -4.88 14.10
CA HIS A 222 -2.83 -6.23 13.83
C HIS A 222 -4.33 -6.14 13.55
N LEU A 223 -4.75 -6.43 12.32
CA LEU A 223 -6.11 -6.20 11.87
C LEU A 223 -6.73 -7.42 11.17
N ASN A 224 -8.02 -7.62 11.39
CA ASN A 224 -8.92 -8.44 10.58
C ASN A 224 -10.13 -7.61 10.13
N ARG A 225 -10.79 -8.03 9.05
CA ARG A 225 -12.04 -7.40 8.60
C ARG A 225 -13.20 -8.27 9.05
N GLU A 226 -14.14 -7.64 9.73
CA GLU A 226 -15.43 -8.18 10.10
C GLU A 226 -16.49 -7.30 9.43
N PHE A 227 -16.95 -7.74 8.25
CA PHE A 227 -17.91 -6.99 7.45
C PHE A 227 -17.44 -5.56 7.12
N ASP A 228 -18.09 -4.53 7.67
CA ASP A 228 -17.77 -3.11 7.49
C ASP A 228 -16.72 -2.57 8.47
N ARG A 229 -16.20 -3.43 9.36
CA ARG A 229 -15.29 -3.05 10.44
C ARG A 229 -13.90 -3.64 10.25
N LEU A 230 -12.89 -2.86 10.60
CA LEU A 230 -11.53 -3.34 10.86
C LEU A 230 -11.34 -3.44 12.37
N ARG A 231 -10.97 -4.64 12.83
CA ARG A 231 -10.85 -4.99 14.24
C ARG A 231 -9.46 -5.53 14.54
N GLY A 232 -9.03 -5.38 15.78
CA GLY A 232 -7.78 -5.97 16.27
C GLY A 232 -7.08 -5.06 17.27
N THR A 233 -5.76 -4.86 17.11
CA THR A 233 -4.95 -4.11 18.06
C THR A 233 -3.91 -3.20 17.38
N LEU A 234 -3.55 -2.12 18.07
CA LEU A 234 -2.43 -1.25 17.76
C LEU A 234 -1.42 -1.32 18.91
N THR A 235 -0.19 -1.72 18.62
CA THR A 235 0.93 -1.67 19.57
C THR A 235 1.84 -0.51 19.21
N LEU A 236 1.87 0.52 20.05
CA LEU A 236 2.78 1.66 19.85
C LEU A 236 4.18 1.35 20.37
N GLN A 237 5.21 1.91 19.72
CA GLN A 237 6.57 1.94 20.26
C GLN A 237 6.81 3.26 20.99
N VAL A 238 7.16 3.20 22.27
CA VAL A 238 7.50 4.35 23.10
C VAL A 238 8.90 4.13 23.65
N GLN A 239 9.84 5.01 23.31
CA GLN A 239 11.26 4.90 23.71
C GLN A 239 11.87 3.52 23.36
N GLY A 240 11.53 2.99 22.19
CA GLY A 240 12.03 1.69 21.70
C GLY A 240 11.44 0.46 22.39
N LYS A 241 10.40 0.63 23.20
CA LYS A 241 9.67 -0.47 23.85
C LYS A 241 8.21 -0.50 23.40
N PRO A 242 7.62 -1.69 23.22
CA PRO A 242 6.21 -1.81 22.94
C PRO A 242 5.39 -1.37 24.16
N ALA A 243 4.45 -0.45 23.94
CA ALA A 243 3.43 -0.06 24.90
C ALA A 243 2.31 -1.12 24.98
N GLU A 244 1.37 -0.92 25.91
CA GLU A 244 0.18 -1.76 26.00
C GLU A 244 -0.65 -1.69 24.70
N PRO A 245 -1.11 -2.83 24.14
CA PRO A 245 -1.90 -2.82 22.92
C PRO A 245 -3.25 -2.11 23.10
N LEU A 246 -3.53 -1.16 22.21
CA LEU A 246 -4.83 -0.49 22.13
C LEU A 246 -5.78 -1.32 21.28
N LYS A 247 -7.03 -1.48 21.73
CA LYS A 247 -8.06 -2.16 20.93
C LYS A 247 -8.49 -1.28 19.77
N VAL A 248 -8.52 -1.86 18.57
CA VAL A 248 -9.00 -1.22 17.35
C VAL A 248 -10.35 -1.81 16.98
N ASP A 249 -11.33 -0.95 16.74
CA ASP A 249 -12.61 -1.29 16.10
C ASP A 249 -13.12 -0.04 15.36
N ILE A 250 -12.83 0.05 14.07
CA ILE A 250 -13.13 1.23 13.24
C ILE A 250 -13.84 0.82 11.93
N PRO A 251 -14.59 1.70 11.26
CA PRO A 251 -15.06 1.42 9.91
C PRO A 251 -13.90 1.15 8.96
N ARG A 252 -14.09 0.25 8.00
CA ARG A 252 -13.00 -0.22 7.14
C ARG A 252 -12.36 0.90 6.31
N HIS A 253 -13.14 1.89 5.87
CA HIS A 253 -12.66 3.01 5.06
C HIS A 253 -12.08 4.18 5.88
N SER A 254 -12.20 4.17 7.21
CA SER A 254 -11.63 5.23 8.06
C SER A 254 -10.18 4.99 8.44
N ALA A 255 -9.58 3.84 8.05
CA ALA A 255 -8.25 3.43 8.48
C ALA A 255 -7.16 4.47 8.20
N TRP A 256 -7.18 5.14 7.03
CA TRP A 256 -6.23 6.20 6.75
C TRP A 256 -6.50 7.49 7.52
N ALA A 257 -7.77 7.85 7.75
CA ALA A 257 -8.08 9.03 8.56
C ALA A 257 -7.61 8.85 10.01
N VAL A 258 -7.75 7.63 10.55
CA VAL A 258 -7.36 7.29 11.93
C VAL A 258 -5.85 7.08 12.07
N PHE A 259 -5.24 6.29 11.19
CA PHE A 259 -3.83 5.89 11.31
C PHE A 259 -2.87 6.68 10.42
N GLY A 260 -3.36 7.46 9.47
CA GLY A 260 -2.53 8.26 8.55
C GLY A 260 -1.52 9.16 9.27
N PRO A 261 -1.92 9.94 10.30
CA PRO A 261 -1.00 10.73 11.11
C PRO A 261 0.14 9.89 11.72
N LEU A 262 -0.20 8.73 12.31
CA LEU A 262 0.78 7.79 12.84
C LEU A 262 1.76 7.33 11.75
N PHE A 263 1.29 6.94 10.56
CA PHE A 263 2.21 6.52 9.50
C PHE A 263 3.03 7.68 8.93
N ARG A 264 2.54 8.93 9.01
CA ARG A 264 3.29 10.14 8.65
C ARG A 264 4.30 10.57 9.71
N GLY A 265 4.49 9.83 10.79
CA GLY A 265 5.46 10.22 11.82
C GLY A 265 4.93 11.23 12.84
N GLU A 266 3.65 11.58 12.77
CA GLU A 266 2.96 12.45 13.74
C GLU A 266 2.64 11.66 15.02
N ASP A 267 2.21 12.39 16.06
CA ASP A 267 1.68 11.80 17.28
C ASP A 267 0.30 11.18 17.01
N PHE A 268 0.07 10.00 17.57
CA PHE A 268 -1.20 9.31 17.44
C PHE A 268 -2.16 9.77 18.53
N ASP A 269 -3.34 10.22 18.12
CA ASP A 269 -4.46 10.53 19.01
C ASP A 269 -5.31 9.27 19.24
N PRO A 270 -5.32 8.66 20.44
CA PRO A 270 -6.15 7.50 20.74
C PRO A 270 -7.65 7.79 20.63
N ASP A 271 -8.09 9.04 20.80
CA ASP A 271 -9.50 9.41 20.71
C ASP A 271 -10.04 9.26 19.28
N ALA A 272 -9.16 9.24 18.27
CA ALA A 272 -9.52 8.91 16.89
C ALA A 272 -10.15 7.52 16.74
N LEU A 273 -9.86 6.58 17.65
CA LEU A 273 -10.49 5.24 17.69
C LEU A 273 -11.95 5.28 18.15
N ASN A 274 -12.31 6.30 18.93
CA ASN A 274 -13.63 6.46 19.54
C ASN A 274 -14.57 7.35 18.72
N ALA A 275 -14.09 7.91 17.60
CA ALA A 275 -14.90 8.73 16.72
C ALA A 275 -16.17 7.97 16.26
N GLN A 276 -17.31 8.66 16.28
CA GLN A 276 -18.55 8.09 15.77
C GLN A 276 -18.56 8.17 14.25
N TRP A 277 -18.80 7.04 13.62
CA TRP A 277 -18.92 6.93 12.17
C TRP A 277 -20.26 6.27 11.83
N PRO A 278 -20.97 6.76 10.80
CA PRO A 278 -22.15 6.09 10.33
C PRO A 278 -21.79 4.67 9.83
N PRO A 279 -22.65 3.67 10.06
CA PRO A 279 -22.43 2.33 9.53
C PRO A 279 -22.41 2.36 8.01
N GLU A 280 -21.55 1.56 7.40
CA GLU A 280 -21.54 1.41 5.95
C GLU A 280 -22.69 0.50 5.52
N HIS A 281 -23.51 0.95 4.58
CA HIS A 281 -24.43 0.07 3.86
C HIS A 281 -23.63 -0.71 2.82
N MET A 282 -23.22 -1.93 3.18
CA MET A 282 -22.44 -2.80 2.32
C MET A 282 -22.98 -4.23 2.34
N LEU A 283 -22.59 -5.00 1.34
CA LEU A 283 -22.87 -6.43 1.22
C LEU A 283 -21.58 -7.14 0.80
N MET A 284 -21.49 -8.43 1.12
CA MET A 284 -20.55 -9.30 0.44
C MET A 284 -21.18 -9.72 -0.89
N MET A 285 -20.44 -9.60 -1.99
CA MET A 285 -20.96 -9.78 -3.34
C MET A 285 -20.11 -10.77 -4.13
N ARG A 286 -20.77 -11.60 -4.95
CA ARG A 286 -20.14 -12.46 -5.95
C ARG A 286 -20.83 -12.24 -7.29
N VAL A 287 -20.04 -12.11 -8.36
CA VAL A 287 -20.53 -11.85 -9.72
C VAL A 287 -20.11 -12.96 -10.68
N GLY A 288 -21.06 -13.43 -11.50
CA GLY A 288 -20.80 -14.21 -12.71
C GLY A 288 -21.41 -13.51 -13.92
N ASP A 289 -20.57 -12.96 -14.79
CA ASP A 289 -20.96 -12.26 -16.02
C ASP A 289 -20.03 -12.71 -17.15
N LYS A 290 -20.55 -13.58 -18.03
CA LYS A 290 -19.78 -14.22 -19.11
C LYS A 290 -19.30 -13.18 -20.14
N GLU A 291 -20.14 -12.22 -20.46
CA GLU A 291 -19.92 -11.16 -21.46
C GLU A 291 -18.76 -10.27 -21.04
N ARG A 292 -18.69 -9.93 -19.76
CA ARG A 292 -17.59 -9.15 -19.17
C ARG A 292 -16.41 -10.00 -18.74
N ARG A 293 -16.46 -11.32 -18.98
CA ARG A 293 -15.43 -12.29 -18.57
C ARG A 293 -15.11 -12.19 -17.08
N ARG A 294 -16.14 -11.97 -16.27
CA ARG A 294 -16.02 -11.83 -14.84
C ARG A 294 -16.62 -13.05 -14.15
N TYR A 295 -15.80 -13.71 -13.33
CA TYR A 295 -16.25 -14.80 -12.49
C TYR A 295 -15.51 -14.71 -11.15
N ASP A 296 -16.24 -14.30 -10.11
CA ASP A 296 -15.69 -14.17 -8.77
C ASP A 296 -15.68 -15.56 -8.10
N SER A 297 -14.50 -16.03 -7.69
CA SER A 297 -14.35 -17.32 -6.97
C SER A 297 -14.80 -17.27 -5.52
N ASP A 298 -14.75 -16.08 -4.93
CA ASP A 298 -15.04 -15.81 -3.52
C ASP A 298 -15.86 -14.51 -3.44
N GLU A 299 -16.58 -14.33 -2.35
CA GLU A 299 -17.29 -13.08 -2.08
C GLU A 299 -16.31 -11.94 -1.77
N ARG A 300 -16.66 -10.74 -2.20
CA ARG A 300 -15.90 -9.51 -1.91
C ARG A 300 -16.79 -8.45 -1.28
N PRO A 301 -16.26 -7.59 -0.39
CA PRO A 301 -17.03 -6.48 0.14
C PRO A 301 -17.35 -5.47 -0.97
N ALA A 302 -18.60 -5.01 -1.03
CA ALA A 302 -19.08 -4.00 -1.98
C ALA A 302 -20.04 -3.03 -1.28
N SER A 303 -19.92 -1.74 -1.58
CA SER A 303 -20.87 -0.75 -1.09
C SER A 303 -22.24 -0.95 -1.75
N LEU A 304 -23.33 -0.50 -1.11
CA LEU A 304 -24.67 -0.58 -1.68
C LEU A 304 -24.75 0.04 -3.08
N GLU A 305 -24.08 1.19 -3.30
CA GLU A 305 -24.01 1.80 -4.63
C GLU A 305 -23.31 0.89 -5.64
N GLU A 306 -22.22 0.23 -5.26
CA GLU A 306 -21.54 -0.74 -6.12
C GLU A 306 -22.44 -1.95 -6.43
N CYS A 307 -23.15 -2.49 -5.45
CA CYS A 307 -24.10 -3.59 -5.65
C CYS A 307 -25.18 -3.23 -6.68
N LEU A 308 -25.78 -2.04 -6.56
CA LEU A 308 -26.81 -1.57 -7.49
C LEU A 308 -26.24 -1.33 -8.91
N ARG A 309 -25.03 -0.76 -9.03
CA ARG A 309 -24.37 -0.64 -10.33
C ARG A 309 -24.11 -1.99 -10.99
N TRP A 310 -23.84 -3.04 -10.21
CA TRP A 310 -23.67 -4.39 -10.74
C TRP A 310 -24.99 -5.00 -11.20
N LEU A 311 -26.08 -4.77 -10.47
CA LEU A 311 -27.42 -5.16 -10.91
C LEU A 311 -27.76 -4.52 -12.27
N ASP A 312 -27.57 -3.21 -12.39
CA ASP A 312 -27.87 -2.47 -13.63
C ASP A 312 -26.96 -2.90 -14.80
N ALA A 313 -25.72 -3.28 -14.49
CA ALA A 313 -24.76 -3.68 -15.51
C ALA A 313 -24.91 -5.15 -15.93
N LEU A 314 -25.43 -6.05 -15.09
CA LEU A 314 -25.42 -7.49 -15.32
C LEU A 314 -26.04 -7.83 -16.69
N ALA A 315 -25.25 -8.45 -17.58
CA ALA A 315 -25.75 -8.73 -18.92
C ALA A 315 -26.91 -9.74 -18.86
N PRO A 316 -28.04 -9.48 -19.56
CA PRO A 316 -29.19 -10.38 -19.59
C PRO A 316 -28.87 -11.56 -20.50
N THR A 317 -28.05 -12.47 -19.98
CA THR A 317 -27.66 -13.72 -20.64
C THR A 317 -27.89 -14.86 -19.67
N ASP A 318 -28.44 -15.96 -20.18
CA ASP A 318 -28.70 -17.16 -19.41
C ASP A 318 -27.47 -17.62 -18.59
N GLY A 319 -27.73 -17.78 -17.29
CA GLY A 319 -26.74 -18.21 -16.30
C GLY A 319 -25.87 -17.10 -15.70
N ASN A 320 -25.96 -15.84 -16.16
CA ASN A 320 -25.32 -14.72 -15.46
C ASN A 320 -26.00 -14.46 -14.12
N TYR A 321 -25.22 -14.18 -13.08
CA TYR A 321 -25.74 -14.12 -11.72
C TYR A 321 -25.05 -13.08 -10.84
N LEU A 322 -25.77 -12.69 -9.79
CA LEU A 322 -25.28 -11.93 -8.64
C LEU A 322 -25.69 -12.64 -7.36
N VAL A 323 -24.76 -12.75 -6.41
CA VAL A 323 -25.05 -13.21 -5.05
C VAL A 323 -24.65 -12.11 -4.08
N PHE A 324 -25.54 -11.81 -3.15
CA PHE A 324 -25.34 -10.85 -2.09
C PHE A 324 -25.55 -11.49 -0.73
N VAL A 325 -24.63 -11.22 0.21
CA VAL A 325 -24.71 -11.70 1.59
C VAL A 325 -24.66 -10.50 2.54
N GLY A 326 -25.66 -10.41 3.42
CA GLY A 326 -25.78 -9.39 4.45
C GLY A 326 -24.93 -9.69 5.70
N ARG A 327 -24.93 -8.77 6.66
CA ARG A 327 -24.17 -8.93 7.92
C ARG A 327 -24.70 -10.10 8.77
N SER A 328 -26.01 -10.37 8.71
CA SER A 328 -26.67 -11.50 9.36
C SER A 328 -26.49 -12.84 8.63
N GLU A 329 -25.62 -12.89 7.61
CA GLU A 329 -25.43 -14.04 6.72
C GLU A 329 -26.65 -14.39 5.86
N GLY A 330 -27.68 -13.54 5.87
CA GLY A 330 -28.81 -13.62 4.95
C GLY A 330 -28.36 -13.44 3.50
N VAL A 331 -28.87 -14.28 2.59
CA VAL A 331 -28.46 -14.32 1.20
C VAL A 331 -29.60 -13.89 0.28
N VAL A 332 -29.31 -13.01 -0.66
CA VAL A 332 -30.17 -12.73 -1.82
C VAL A 332 -29.34 -13.03 -3.06
N GLN A 333 -29.80 -13.97 -3.88
CA GLN A 333 -29.14 -14.30 -5.13
C GLN A 333 -30.10 -14.19 -6.30
N MET A 334 -29.56 -13.89 -7.47
CA MET A 334 -30.33 -13.71 -8.68
C MET A 334 -29.56 -14.20 -9.90
N ARG A 335 -30.30 -14.72 -10.88
CA ARG A 335 -29.75 -15.27 -12.12
C ARG A 335 -30.67 -14.93 -13.29
N TRP A 336 -30.09 -14.56 -14.42
CA TRP A 336 -30.83 -14.50 -15.67
C TRP A 336 -31.11 -15.91 -16.19
N GLU A 337 -32.36 -16.21 -16.50
CA GLU A 337 -32.80 -17.52 -16.96
C GLU A 337 -33.58 -17.46 -18.28
N GLY A 338 -33.26 -18.38 -19.18
CA GLY A 338 -33.94 -18.57 -20.46
C GLY A 338 -33.10 -18.07 -21.65
N PRO A 339 -33.05 -18.80 -22.78
CA PRO A 339 -32.10 -18.53 -23.86
C PRO A 339 -32.44 -17.31 -24.73
N ASP A 340 -33.72 -17.02 -24.99
CA ASP A 340 -34.11 -15.99 -25.98
C ASP A 340 -34.61 -14.67 -25.35
N LYS A 341 -35.34 -14.78 -24.24
CA LYS A 341 -35.86 -13.63 -23.47
C LYS A 341 -35.58 -13.89 -22.00
N PRO A 342 -34.32 -13.67 -21.56
CA PRO A 342 -33.93 -13.96 -20.19
C PRO A 342 -34.78 -13.18 -19.20
N LYS A 343 -35.28 -13.86 -18.17
CA LYS A 343 -35.96 -13.26 -17.03
C LYS A 343 -35.08 -13.34 -15.80
N LEU A 344 -35.15 -12.35 -14.92
CA LEU A 344 -34.33 -12.33 -13.72
C LEU A 344 -35.03 -13.13 -12.62
N TRP A 345 -34.52 -14.32 -12.34
CA TRP A 345 -34.91 -15.09 -11.17
C TRP A 345 -34.21 -14.53 -9.94
N LEU A 346 -34.94 -14.30 -8.85
CA LEU A 346 -34.38 -13.88 -7.55
C LEU A 346 -34.86 -14.83 -6.47
N GLU A 347 -33.93 -15.30 -5.63
CA GLU A 347 -34.22 -16.25 -4.56
C GLU A 347 -33.37 -16.00 -3.31
N THR A 348 -33.84 -16.59 -2.20
CA THR A 348 -33.05 -16.82 -1.00
C THR A 348 -32.88 -18.33 -0.78
N PRO A 349 -31.64 -18.83 -0.57
CA PRO A 349 -31.41 -20.20 -0.14
C PRO A 349 -31.87 -20.41 1.31
N GLU A 350 -32.43 -21.58 1.62
CA GLU A 350 -32.75 -22.01 2.99
C GLU A 350 -32.07 -23.34 3.32
N PRO A 351 -30.79 -23.31 3.74
CA PRO A 351 -30.01 -24.53 3.97
C PRO A 351 -30.64 -25.51 4.95
N ALA A 352 -31.33 -25.01 5.98
CA ALA A 352 -32.02 -25.86 6.96
C ALA A 352 -33.15 -26.70 6.34
N HIS A 353 -33.72 -26.25 5.22
CA HIS A 353 -34.82 -26.90 4.53
C HIS A 353 -34.41 -27.54 3.19
N ARG A 354 -33.15 -27.38 2.76
CA ARG A 354 -32.60 -27.89 1.49
C ARG A 354 -33.36 -27.44 0.25
N HIS A 355 -33.89 -26.23 0.27
CA HIS A 355 -34.55 -25.59 -0.87
C HIS A 355 -34.13 -24.14 -1.01
N SER A 356 -34.49 -23.55 -2.14
CA SER A 356 -34.50 -22.10 -2.35
C SER A 356 -35.94 -21.63 -2.49
N ARG A 357 -36.22 -20.39 -2.06
CA ARG A 357 -37.51 -19.73 -2.29
C ARG A 357 -37.29 -18.49 -3.15
N GLY A 358 -38.02 -18.37 -4.25
CA GLY A 358 -37.79 -17.30 -5.22
C GLY A 358 -38.91 -17.10 -6.22
N ARG A 359 -38.75 -16.09 -7.07
CA ARG A 359 -39.61 -15.85 -8.24
C ARG A 359 -38.90 -15.02 -9.29
N TYR A 360 -39.50 -14.90 -10.46
CA TYR A 360 -39.09 -13.91 -11.45
C TYR A 360 -39.43 -12.48 -10.98
N VAL A 361 -38.48 -11.57 -11.11
CA VAL A 361 -38.57 -10.18 -10.66
C VAL A 361 -38.13 -9.20 -11.74
N THR A 362 -38.54 -7.94 -11.58
CA THR A 362 -37.97 -6.79 -12.26
C THR A 362 -36.66 -6.35 -11.61
N THR A 363 -35.87 -5.53 -12.30
CA THR A 363 -34.66 -4.91 -11.73
C THR A 363 -34.99 -3.99 -10.55
N ASP A 364 -36.14 -3.31 -10.54
CA ASP A 364 -36.54 -2.42 -9.44
C ASP A 364 -36.89 -3.20 -8.17
N GLU A 365 -37.56 -4.34 -8.30
CA GLU A 365 -37.81 -5.27 -7.20
C GLU A 365 -36.49 -5.83 -6.65
N ALA A 366 -35.59 -6.28 -7.54
CA ALA A 366 -34.26 -6.76 -7.15
C ALA A 366 -33.45 -5.68 -6.41
N ALA A 367 -33.46 -4.44 -6.91
CA ALA A 367 -32.82 -3.30 -6.27
C ALA A 367 -33.39 -3.03 -4.87
N THR A 368 -34.70 -3.20 -4.69
CA THR A 368 -35.35 -3.08 -3.38
C THR A 368 -34.86 -4.15 -2.41
N MET A 369 -34.76 -5.41 -2.84
CA MET A 369 -34.22 -6.49 -2.03
C MET A 369 -32.76 -6.24 -1.60
N ILE A 370 -31.92 -5.75 -2.52
CA ILE A 370 -30.53 -5.38 -2.22
C ILE A 370 -30.47 -4.26 -1.18
N ARG A 371 -31.28 -3.20 -1.33
CA ARG A 371 -31.34 -2.09 -0.37
C ARG A 371 -31.78 -2.55 1.00
N THR A 372 -32.81 -3.38 1.08
CA THR A 372 -33.31 -3.92 2.34
C THR A 372 -32.25 -4.78 3.03
N LEU A 373 -31.58 -5.68 2.28
CA LEU A 373 -30.50 -6.49 2.83
C LEU A 373 -29.35 -5.63 3.37
N ALA A 374 -28.94 -4.58 2.65
CA ALA A 374 -27.82 -3.72 3.04
C ALA A 374 -28.13 -2.76 4.20
N ARG A 375 -29.38 -2.27 4.29
CA ARG A 375 -29.77 -1.23 5.26
C ARG A 375 -30.42 -1.80 6.51
N GLU A 376 -31.28 -2.80 6.34
CA GLU A 376 -32.07 -3.40 7.42
C GLU A 376 -31.46 -4.72 7.90
N ASN A 377 -30.49 -5.28 7.18
CA ASN A 377 -29.83 -6.53 7.51
C ASN A 377 -30.82 -7.73 7.62
N ARG A 378 -31.88 -7.72 6.82
CA ARG A 378 -32.86 -8.81 6.70
C ARG A 378 -33.04 -9.25 5.26
N VAL A 379 -33.36 -10.52 5.07
CA VAL A 379 -33.80 -11.07 3.78
C VAL A 379 -35.29 -10.78 3.63
N ALA A 380 -35.65 -9.99 2.62
CA ALA A 380 -37.03 -9.50 2.41
C ALA A 380 -37.75 -10.18 1.25
N VAL A 381 -37.28 -11.37 0.82
CA VAL A 381 -37.86 -12.10 -0.32
C VAL A 381 -39.34 -12.42 -0.07
N ASP A 382 -39.75 -12.63 1.18
CA ASP A 382 -41.16 -12.84 1.54
C ASP A 382 -42.07 -11.63 1.22
N ASP A 383 -41.51 -10.41 1.20
CA ASP A 383 -42.27 -9.19 0.88
C ASP A 383 -42.66 -9.13 -0.62
N LEU A 384 -42.04 -9.97 -1.46
CA LEU A 384 -42.29 -10.02 -2.91
C LEU A 384 -43.58 -10.77 -3.28
N GLY A 385 -44.11 -11.64 -2.40
CA GLY A 385 -45.27 -12.50 -2.69
C GLY A 385 -45.00 -13.57 -3.76
N ASP A 386 -45.95 -14.49 -3.94
CA ASP A 386 -45.99 -15.52 -5.00
C ASP A 386 -44.65 -16.26 -5.20
N LEU A 387 -44.03 -16.67 -4.09
CA LEU A 387 -42.76 -17.40 -4.12
C LEU A 387 -42.97 -18.86 -4.50
N GLU A 388 -42.09 -19.35 -5.37
CA GLU A 388 -41.94 -20.77 -5.66
C GLU A 388 -40.83 -21.36 -4.77
N THR A 389 -40.98 -22.64 -4.42
CA THR A 389 -39.99 -23.39 -3.65
C THR A 389 -39.30 -24.40 -4.57
N THR A 390 -37.99 -24.29 -4.71
CA THR A 390 -37.17 -25.18 -5.57
C THR A 390 -36.25 -26.04 -4.68
N PRO A 391 -36.45 -27.38 -4.64
CA PRO A 391 -35.57 -28.26 -3.87
C PRO A 391 -34.19 -28.38 -4.54
N TRP A 392 -33.11 -28.50 -3.74
CA TRP A 392 -31.75 -28.54 -4.28
C TRP A 392 -31.33 -29.87 -4.93
N ASN A 393 -32.13 -30.93 -4.76
CA ASN A 393 -31.76 -32.31 -5.12
C ASN A 393 -32.62 -32.92 -6.24
N ALA A 394 -33.40 -32.15 -7.01
CA ALA A 394 -34.33 -32.75 -7.96
C ALA A 394 -33.67 -33.40 -9.20
N ASP A 395 -32.41 -33.06 -9.54
CA ASP A 395 -31.80 -33.47 -10.82
C ASP A 395 -30.68 -34.53 -10.71
N SER A 396 -30.71 -35.40 -9.69
CA SER A 396 -29.81 -36.57 -9.63
C SER A 396 -30.52 -37.93 -9.69
N GLU A 397 -31.80 -37.96 -10.07
CA GLU A 397 -32.58 -39.19 -10.27
C GLU A 397 -33.32 -39.20 -11.62
N GLU A 398 -32.63 -38.92 -12.73
CA GLU A 398 -33.02 -39.47 -14.05
C GLU A 398 -31.73 -39.88 -14.79
N GLU A 399 -31.43 -41.18 -14.73
CA GLU A 399 -30.38 -41.88 -15.50
C GLU A 399 -30.97 -42.43 -16.80
#